data_AF-A0A0D2ZXU1-F1
#
_entry.id   AF-A0A0D2ZXU1-F1
#
_cell.length_a   1.000
_cell.length_b   1.000
_cell.length_c   1.000
_cell.angle_alpha   90.00
_cell.angle_beta   90.00
_cell.angle_gamma   90.00
#
_symmetry.space_group_name_H-M   'P 1'
#
loop_
_entity.id
_entity.type
_entity.pdbx_description
1 polymer ?
#
loop_
_entity_poly.entity_id
_entity_poly.type
_entity_poly.pdbx_seq_one_letter_code
_entity_poly.pdbx_strand_id
1 'polypeptide(L)'
;MIGSIDCMHWEWKNCPTAWKGQYSRGSGTLNIASYDLWIWHAFFGPPGTLNDINVLDRSPVFDDIIKGHTPEVTYYVNGREYHMTYYLTDGIYPKWATFIQSIQLPQGPKAVLFAQRQEAVRKDVERAFGVLQGRFAIVKNPALFWDKVKIGKIMRTCIILHNMIVEDERDS
;
A
#
# COMPACT_ATOMS: atom_id res chain seq x y z
N MET A 1 -12.73 4.41 -6.19
CA MET A 1 -11.66 4.05 -5.24
C MET A 1 -10.46 3.56 -6.02
N ILE A 2 -9.24 4.01 -5.72
CA ILE A 2 -8.03 3.46 -6.36
C ILE A 2 -7.58 2.18 -5.66
N GLY A 3 -7.50 2.20 -4.34
CA GLY A 3 -7.01 1.07 -3.55
C GLY A 3 -6.86 1.43 -2.08
N SER A 4 -6.53 0.44 -1.27
CA SER A 4 -6.10 0.65 0.11
C SER A 4 -4.59 0.90 0.13
N ILE A 5 -4.17 1.89 0.92
CA ILE A 5 -2.77 2.22 1.16
C ILE A 5 -2.33 1.51 2.42
N ASP A 6 -1.21 0.80 2.36
CA ASP A 6 -0.59 0.25 3.56
C ASP A 6 0.92 0.03 3.35
N CYS A 7 1.64 -0.09 4.46
CA CYS A 7 3.06 -0.38 4.48
C CYS A 7 3.33 -1.87 4.76
N MET A 8 4.21 -2.46 3.96
CA MET A 8 4.80 -3.77 4.20
C MET A 8 6.27 -3.60 4.58
N HIS A 9 6.74 -4.40 5.54
CA HIS A 9 8.16 -4.44 5.91
C HIS A 9 8.82 -5.71 5.37
N TRP A 10 9.95 -5.56 4.69
CA TRP A 10 10.76 -6.68 4.24
C TRP A 10 12.08 -6.75 5.02
N GLU A 11 12.13 -7.68 5.97
CA GLU A 11 13.26 -7.91 6.86
C GLU A 11 14.54 -8.30 6.10
N TRP A 12 15.70 -7.92 6.65
CA TRP A 12 17.01 -8.31 6.10
C TRP A 12 17.61 -9.40 6.97
N LYS A 13 18.03 -10.52 6.37
CA LYS A 13 18.55 -11.68 7.13
C LYS A 13 19.75 -11.29 7.99
N ASN A 14 20.64 -10.50 7.42
CA ASN A 14 21.81 -9.95 8.10
C ASN A 14 21.85 -8.44 7.84
N CYS A 15 21.46 -7.63 8.80
CA CYS A 15 21.57 -6.17 8.67
C CYS A 15 23.00 -5.73 9.00
N PRO A 16 23.73 -5.04 8.10
CA PRO A 16 25.08 -4.54 8.38
C PRO A 16 25.08 -3.68 9.65
N THR A 17 26.12 -3.82 10.49
CA THR A 17 26.21 -3.08 11.77
C THR A 17 26.04 -1.57 11.59
N ALA A 18 26.61 -1.02 10.52
CA ALA A 18 26.48 0.40 10.19
C ALA A 18 25.03 0.86 9.96
N TRP A 19 24.13 -0.05 9.55
CA TRP A 19 22.75 0.25 9.16
C TRP A 19 21.72 -0.35 10.13
N LYS A 20 22.18 -1.09 11.15
CA LYS A 20 21.35 -1.77 12.17
C LYS A 20 20.40 -0.83 12.90
N GLY A 21 20.75 0.46 13.04
CA GLY A 21 19.85 1.46 13.61
C GLY A 21 18.63 1.75 12.74
N GLN A 22 18.82 1.90 11.43
CA GLN A 22 17.79 2.32 10.46
C GLN A 22 17.02 1.14 9.84
N TYR A 23 17.69 0.00 9.64
CA TYR A 23 17.16 -1.16 8.93
C TYR A 23 17.04 -2.39 9.84
N SER A 24 16.92 -2.19 11.16
CA SER A 24 16.66 -3.29 12.12
C SER A 24 15.38 -4.07 11.80
N ARG A 25 14.37 -3.38 11.25
CA ARG A 25 13.11 -3.96 10.75
C ARG A 25 13.11 -4.18 9.23
N GLY A 26 14.30 -4.19 8.61
CA GLY A 26 14.45 -4.29 7.16
C GLY A 26 14.09 -3.01 6.41
N SER A 27 13.52 -3.15 5.21
CA SER A 27 13.08 -2.03 4.37
C SER A 27 11.56 -1.87 4.40
N GLY A 28 11.10 -0.64 4.63
CA GLY A 28 9.69 -0.28 4.48
C GLY A 28 9.30 -0.22 3.00
N THR A 29 8.07 -0.61 2.72
CA THR A 29 7.45 -0.56 1.40
C THR A 29 6.06 0.04 1.54
N LEU A 30 5.78 1.17 0.89
CA LEU A 30 4.40 1.62 0.70
C LEU A 30 3.82 0.94 -0.53
N ASN A 31 2.65 0.34 -0.43
CA ASN A 31 1.93 -0.15 -1.59
C ASN A 31 0.50 0.35 -1.63
N ILE A 32 -0.06 0.37 -2.83
CA ILE A 32 -1.49 0.57 -3.06
C ILE A 32 -2.02 -0.65 -3.79
N ALA A 33 -2.96 -1.35 -3.16
CA ALA A 33 -3.61 -2.51 -3.77
C ALA A 33 -5.13 -2.37 -3.78
N SER A 34 -5.75 -2.93 -4.82
CA SER A 34 -7.20 -3.05 -4.93
C SER A 34 -7.69 -4.42 -4.47
N TYR A 35 -9.01 -4.55 -4.36
CA TYR A 35 -9.67 -5.77 -3.86
C TYR A 35 -9.30 -7.01 -4.68
N ASP A 36 -9.06 -6.84 -5.96
CA ASP A 36 -8.73 -7.86 -6.95
C ASP A 36 -7.23 -8.21 -6.99
N LEU A 37 -6.51 -7.95 -5.89
CA LEU A 37 -5.08 -8.21 -5.69
C LEU A 37 -4.12 -7.42 -6.59
N TRP A 38 -4.62 -6.51 -7.43
CA TRP A 38 -3.76 -5.68 -8.25
C TRP A 38 -2.99 -4.68 -7.40
N ILE A 39 -1.69 -4.55 -7.65
CA ILE A 39 -0.85 -3.55 -7.00
C ILE A 39 -0.61 -2.40 -7.99
N TRP A 40 -1.15 -1.22 -7.68
CA TRP A 40 -1.09 -0.02 -8.52
C TRP A 40 0.20 0.77 -8.35
N HIS A 41 0.68 0.83 -7.12
CA HIS A 41 1.86 1.62 -6.77
C HIS A 41 2.66 0.89 -5.69
N ALA A 42 3.98 1.03 -5.78
CA ALA A 42 4.90 0.51 -4.79
C ALA A 42 6.15 1.39 -4.66
N PHE A 43 6.43 1.85 -3.43
CA PHE A 43 7.59 2.68 -3.09
C PHE A 43 8.49 1.95 -2.10
N PHE A 44 9.76 1.73 -2.49
CA PHE A 44 10.71 0.85 -1.80
C PHE A 44 11.97 1.57 -1.35
N GLY A 45 12.57 1.04 -0.28
CA GLY A 45 13.89 1.46 0.17
C GLY A 45 13.98 2.37 1.39
N PRO A 46 12.88 3.02 1.88
CA PRO A 46 12.92 3.68 3.17
C PRO A 46 13.37 2.73 4.29
N PRO A 47 14.09 3.25 5.31
CA PRO A 47 14.40 2.52 6.53
C PRO A 47 13.15 1.87 7.13
N GLY A 48 13.21 0.58 7.47
CA GLY A 48 12.09 -0.11 8.11
C GLY A 48 11.80 0.35 9.55
N THR A 49 12.64 1.21 10.12
CA THR A 49 12.30 1.93 11.37
C THR A 49 11.38 3.12 11.16
N LEU A 50 11.15 3.56 9.91
CA LEU A 50 10.14 4.57 9.64
C LEU A 50 8.75 3.95 9.85
N ASN A 51 7.88 4.69 10.53
CA ASN A 51 6.46 4.38 10.52
C ASN A 51 5.82 4.75 9.18
N ASP A 52 4.60 4.29 8.99
CA ASP A 52 3.87 4.37 7.73
C ASP A 52 3.68 5.82 7.24
N ILE A 53 3.46 6.76 8.17
CA ILE A 53 3.34 8.19 7.88
C ILE A 53 4.65 8.74 7.30
N ASN A 54 5.79 8.40 7.90
CA ASN A 54 7.10 8.84 7.42
C ASN A 54 7.48 8.21 6.08
N VAL A 55 7.02 6.98 5.83
CA VAL A 55 7.18 6.33 4.52
C VAL A 55 6.31 7.03 3.47
N LEU A 56 5.06 7.36 3.81
CA LEU A 56 4.14 8.09 2.96
C LEU A 56 4.68 9.46 2.55
N ASP A 57 5.19 10.24 3.51
CA ASP A 57 5.73 11.59 3.29
C ASP A 57 6.93 11.63 2.33
N ARG A 58 7.67 10.52 2.25
CA ARG A 58 8.82 10.36 1.34
C ARG A 58 8.45 9.73 0.00
N SER A 59 7.21 9.26 -0.14
CA SER A 59 6.74 8.56 -1.32
C SER A 59 6.30 9.55 -2.39
N PRO A 60 6.67 9.34 -3.67
CA PRO A 60 6.21 10.18 -4.77
C PRO A 60 4.75 9.92 -5.16
N VAL A 61 4.01 9.10 -4.39
CA VAL A 61 2.66 8.62 -4.73
C VAL A 61 1.64 9.75 -4.93
N PHE A 62 1.87 10.94 -4.35
CA PHE A 62 1.03 12.12 -4.52
C PHE A 62 1.63 13.20 -5.41
N ASP A 63 2.81 12.98 -6.00
CA ASP A 63 3.48 13.99 -6.83
C ASP A 63 2.58 14.47 -7.97
N ASP A 64 1.90 13.55 -8.64
CA ASP A 64 1.02 13.88 -9.76
C ASP A 64 -0.24 14.63 -9.30
N ILE A 65 -0.74 14.34 -8.10
CA ILE A 65 -1.85 15.10 -7.48
C ILE A 65 -1.40 16.53 -7.17
N ILE A 66 -0.21 16.68 -6.58
CA ILE A 66 0.36 17.98 -6.21
C ILE A 66 0.69 18.81 -7.45
N LYS A 67 1.19 18.18 -8.51
CA LYS A 67 1.54 18.84 -9.78
C LYS A 67 0.31 19.09 -10.67
N GLY A 68 -0.87 18.57 -10.31
CA GLY A 68 -2.09 18.69 -11.13
C GLY A 68 -2.04 17.87 -12.42
N HIS A 69 -1.26 16.79 -12.45
CA HIS A 69 -1.12 15.87 -13.59
C HIS A 69 -2.03 14.64 -13.48
N THR A 70 -2.89 14.57 -12.46
CA THR A 70 -3.79 13.43 -12.32
C THR A 70 -4.86 13.38 -13.40
N PRO A 71 -5.28 12.18 -13.82
CA PRO A 71 -6.46 12.01 -14.64
C PRO A 71 -7.68 12.68 -14.02
N GLU A 72 -8.47 13.37 -14.84
CA GLU A 72 -9.78 13.86 -14.42
C GLU A 72 -10.69 12.66 -14.12
N VAL A 73 -11.26 12.64 -12.93
CA VAL A 73 -12.27 11.66 -12.54
C VAL A 73 -13.51 12.41 -12.11
N THR A 74 -14.70 11.88 -12.41
CA THR A 74 -15.96 12.44 -11.91
C THR A 74 -16.84 11.30 -11.43
N TYR A 75 -17.29 11.37 -10.18
CA TYR A 75 -18.21 10.39 -9.60
C TYR A 75 -19.13 11.04 -8.55
N TYR A 76 -20.26 10.37 -8.27
CA TYR A 76 -21.24 10.84 -7.30
C TYR A 76 -21.30 9.92 -6.08
N VAL A 77 -21.31 10.51 -4.89
CA VAL A 77 -21.59 9.80 -3.63
C VAL A 77 -22.69 10.54 -2.91
N ASN A 78 -23.80 9.85 -2.63
CA ASN A 78 -24.96 10.42 -1.95
C ASN A 78 -25.44 11.76 -2.57
N GLY A 79 -25.46 11.82 -3.91
CA GLY A 79 -25.87 13.02 -4.67
C GLY A 79 -24.84 14.15 -4.74
N ARG A 80 -23.66 13.98 -4.13
CA ARG A 80 -22.56 14.94 -4.21
C ARG A 80 -21.53 14.50 -5.23
N GLU A 81 -21.13 15.42 -6.10
CA GLU A 81 -20.10 15.21 -7.12
C GLU A 81 -18.70 15.35 -6.52
N TYR A 82 -17.78 14.52 -7.00
CA TYR A 82 -16.37 14.50 -6.60
C TYR A 82 -15.48 14.42 -7.84
N HIS A 83 -14.43 15.24 -7.83
CA HIS A 83 -13.46 15.35 -8.92
C HIS A 83 -12.07 14.78 -8.60
N MET A 84 -11.93 14.16 -7.43
CA MET A 84 -10.66 13.62 -6.94
C MET A 84 -10.82 12.15 -6.59
N THR A 85 -9.89 11.32 -7.02
CA THR A 85 -9.83 9.93 -6.58
C THR A 85 -9.57 9.83 -5.09
N TYR A 86 -10.01 8.73 -4.49
CA TYR A 86 -9.76 8.45 -3.08
C TYR A 86 -9.10 7.09 -2.84
N TYR A 87 -8.40 7.02 -1.73
CA TYR A 87 -7.71 5.86 -1.17
C TYR A 87 -8.31 5.51 0.19
N LEU A 88 -8.30 4.22 0.52
CA LEU A 88 -8.62 3.78 1.88
C LEU A 88 -7.37 3.76 2.73
N THR A 89 -7.49 4.28 3.94
CA THR A 89 -6.42 4.32 4.93
C THR A 89 -6.96 3.91 6.29
N ASP A 90 -6.08 3.52 7.20
CA ASP A 90 -6.45 3.38 8.60
C ASP A 90 -6.49 4.76 9.30
N GLY A 91 -6.70 4.74 10.62
CA GLY A 91 -6.79 5.94 11.44
C GLY A 91 -5.47 6.62 11.78
N ILE A 92 -4.30 6.06 11.43
CA ILE A 92 -3.00 6.70 11.71
C ILE A 92 -2.61 7.72 10.63
N TYR A 93 -3.17 7.60 9.43
CA TYR A 93 -2.91 8.53 8.35
C TYR A 93 -3.56 9.91 8.57
N PRO A 94 -3.01 10.98 7.99
CA PRO A 94 -3.61 12.31 8.09
C PRO A 94 -4.98 12.37 7.40
N LYS A 95 -5.84 13.30 7.83
CA LYS A 95 -7.17 13.49 7.23
C LYS A 95 -7.09 14.36 5.97
N TRP A 96 -6.61 13.78 4.87
CA TRP A 96 -6.55 14.44 3.57
C TRP A 96 -7.82 14.24 2.75
N ALA A 97 -8.06 15.14 1.79
CA ALA A 97 -9.25 15.08 0.92
C ALA A 97 -9.35 13.78 0.10
N THR A 98 -8.20 13.17 -0.21
CA THR A 98 -8.09 11.89 -0.93
C THR A 98 -8.17 10.67 -0.02
N PHE A 99 -8.17 10.82 1.31
CA PHE A 99 -8.16 9.71 2.25
C PHE A 99 -9.52 9.48 2.89
N ILE A 100 -10.00 8.26 2.78
CA ILE A 100 -11.22 7.79 3.43
C ILE A 100 -10.83 6.80 4.52
N GLN A 101 -11.12 7.18 5.76
CA GLN A 101 -10.82 6.40 6.96
C GLN A 101 -12.07 5.70 7.48
N SER A 102 -11.90 4.56 8.15
CA SER A 102 -12.97 3.96 8.96
C SER A 102 -13.38 4.89 10.10
N ILE A 103 -14.66 4.81 10.49
CA ILE A 103 -15.18 5.59 11.62
C ILE A 103 -14.72 4.92 12.91
N GLN A 104 -13.91 5.63 13.70
CA GLN A 104 -13.54 5.20 15.04
C GLN A 104 -14.79 5.24 15.93
N LEU A 105 -15.11 4.12 16.59
CA LEU A 105 -16.28 3.96 17.48
C LEU A 105 -17.62 4.31 16.79
N PRO A 106 -18.01 3.57 15.73
CA PRO A 106 -19.19 3.89 14.95
C PRO A 106 -20.48 3.85 15.79
N GLN A 107 -21.24 4.95 15.76
CA GLN A 107 -22.52 5.07 16.46
C GLN A 107 -23.70 4.93 15.49
N GLY A 108 -24.60 3.99 15.81
CA GLY A 108 -25.80 3.72 15.04
C GLY A 108 -25.58 2.86 13.78
N PRO A 109 -26.66 2.31 13.19
CA PRO A 109 -26.55 1.25 12.17
C PRO A 109 -25.77 1.67 10.91
N LYS A 110 -25.94 2.92 10.45
CA LYS A 110 -25.28 3.41 9.23
C LYS A 110 -23.77 3.53 9.41
N ALA A 111 -23.31 4.08 10.53
CA ALA A 111 -21.87 4.22 10.79
C ALA A 111 -21.21 2.85 11.01
N VAL A 112 -21.90 1.93 11.68
CA VAL A 112 -21.41 0.56 11.88
C VAL A 112 -21.24 -0.15 10.55
N LEU A 113 -22.25 -0.08 9.67
CA LEU A 113 -22.18 -0.68 8.35
C LEU A 113 -21.05 -0.06 7.51
N PHE A 114 -20.88 1.26 7.56
CA PHE A 114 -19.79 1.95 6.89
C PHE A 114 -18.42 1.45 7.37
N ALA A 115 -18.17 1.46 8.69
CA ALA A 115 -16.90 1.02 9.28
C ALA A 115 -16.59 -0.44 8.90
N GLN A 116 -17.58 -1.34 9.01
CA GLN A 116 -17.43 -2.75 8.63
C GLN A 116 -17.02 -2.93 7.16
N ARG A 117 -17.67 -2.19 6.25
CA ARG A 117 -17.34 -2.26 4.82
C ARG A 117 -15.95 -1.69 4.54
N GLN A 118 -15.59 -0.56 5.15
CA GLN A 118 -14.26 0.03 4.99
C GLN A 118 -13.15 -0.90 5.50
N GLU A 119 -13.33 -1.47 6.69
CA GLU A 119 -12.35 -2.38 7.29
C GLU A 119 -12.23 -3.70 6.53
N ALA A 120 -13.32 -4.20 5.95
CA ALA A 120 -13.27 -5.37 5.09
C ALA A 120 -12.42 -5.12 3.84
N VAL A 121 -12.64 -3.99 3.16
CA VAL A 121 -11.85 -3.63 1.97
C VAL A 121 -10.40 -3.31 2.33
N ARG A 122 -10.15 -2.73 3.52
CA ARG A 122 -8.77 -2.52 4.00
C ARG A 122 -7.99 -3.83 4.13
N LYS A 123 -8.64 -4.93 4.50
CA LYS A 123 -7.96 -6.25 4.54
C LYS A 123 -7.53 -6.75 3.16
N ASP A 124 -8.02 -6.15 2.07
CA ASP A 124 -7.62 -6.58 0.73
C ASP A 124 -6.16 -6.26 0.42
N VAL A 125 -5.58 -5.17 0.96
CA VAL A 125 -4.14 -4.88 0.78
C VAL A 125 -3.28 -5.85 1.56
N GLU A 126 -3.67 -6.17 2.80
CA GLU A 126 -3.03 -7.21 3.62
C GLU A 126 -3.11 -8.57 2.91
N ARG A 127 -4.25 -8.87 2.27
CA ARG A 127 -4.43 -10.08 1.45
C ARG A 127 -3.52 -10.06 0.21
N ALA A 128 -3.43 -8.95 -0.51
CA ALA A 128 -2.54 -8.81 -1.66
C ALA A 128 -1.08 -9.06 -1.26
N PHE A 129 -0.66 -8.57 -0.09
CA PHE A 129 0.66 -8.85 0.47
C PHE A 129 0.86 -10.33 0.80
N GLY A 130 -0.12 -10.95 1.45
CA GLY A 130 -0.09 -12.37 1.77
C GLY A 130 0.04 -13.24 0.51
N VAL A 131 -0.70 -12.90 -0.56
CA VAL A 131 -0.62 -13.61 -1.85
C VAL A 131 0.73 -13.37 -2.52
N LEU A 132 1.23 -12.13 -2.56
CA LEU A 132 2.54 -11.82 -3.12
C LEU A 132 3.67 -12.61 -2.44
N GLN A 133 3.66 -12.65 -1.10
CA GLN A 133 4.61 -13.44 -0.31
C GLN A 133 4.40 -14.95 -0.53
N GLY A 134 3.16 -15.41 -0.67
CA GLY A 134 2.84 -16.81 -0.97
C GLY A 134 3.39 -17.26 -2.33
N ARG A 135 3.27 -16.41 -3.36
CA ARG A 135 3.73 -16.67 -4.74
C ARG A 135 5.26 -16.64 -4.84
N PHE A 136 5.90 -15.68 -4.18
CA PHE A 136 7.34 -15.45 -4.33
C PHE A 136 8.07 -15.72 -3.02
N ALA A 137 8.67 -16.92 -2.91
CA ALA A 137 9.47 -17.31 -1.76
C ALA A 137 10.61 -16.32 -1.45
N ILE A 138 11.13 -15.61 -2.45
CA ILE A 138 12.15 -14.58 -2.26
C ILE A 138 11.64 -13.39 -1.43
N VAL A 139 10.36 -13.04 -1.54
CA VAL A 139 9.72 -11.94 -0.81
C VAL A 139 9.27 -12.40 0.58
N LYS A 140 8.84 -13.66 0.71
CA LYS A 140 8.43 -14.25 2.00
C LYS A 140 9.57 -14.35 3.00
N ASN A 141 10.78 -14.64 2.52
CA ASN A 141 11.95 -14.81 3.37
C ASN A 141 12.71 -13.50 3.55
N PRO A 142 13.46 -13.32 4.66
CA PRO A 142 14.31 -12.16 4.84
C PRO A 142 15.30 -11.99 3.68
N ALA A 143 15.47 -10.76 3.22
CA ALA A 143 16.36 -10.42 2.12
C ALA A 143 17.80 -10.87 2.43
N LEU A 144 18.41 -11.60 1.49
CA LEU A 144 19.79 -12.09 1.61
C LEU A 144 20.82 -11.03 1.20
N PHE A 145 20.40 -10.06 0.38
CA PHE A 145 21.25 -8.98 -0.12
C PHE A 145 21.12 -7.73 0.76
N TRP A 146 22.12 -6.86 0.70
CA TRP A 146 22.16 -5.60 1.47
C TRP A 146 22.11 -4.35 0.59
N ASP A 147 22.00 -4.56 -0.72
CA ASP A 147 21.93 -3.50 -1.72
C ASP A 147 20.47 -3.09 -1.92
N LYS A 148 20.12 -1.89 -1.42
CA LYS A 148 18.77 -1.32 -1.50
C LYS A 148 18.26 -1.24 -2.94
N VAL A 149 19.14 -0.97 -3.91
CA VAL A 149 18.76 -0.88 -5.32
C VAL A 149 18.39 -2.26 -5.86
N LYS A 150 19.17 -3.30 -5.52
CA LYS A 150 18.85 -4.68 -5.91
C LYS A 150 17.58 -5.18 -5.25
N ILE A 151 17.40 -4.92 -3.94
CA ILE A 151 16.17 -5.27 -3.20
C ILE A 151 14.95 -4.62 -3.86
N GLY A 152 15.02 -3.32 -4.16
CA GLY A 152 13.94 -2.60 -4.84
C GLY A 152 13.63 -3.17 -6.24
N LYS A 153 14.66 -3.55 -6.99
CA LYS A 153 14.49 -4.22 -8.30
C LYS A 153 13.81 -5.58 -8.16
N ILE A 154 14.24 -6.42 -7.21
CA ILE A 154 13.63 -7.74 -6.97
C ILE A 154 12.15 -7.58 -6.67
N MET A 155 11.81 -6.71 -5.73
CA MET A 155 10.43 -6.52 -5.32
C MET A 155 9.55 -5.94 -6.45
N ARG A 156 10.07 -4.98 -7.22
CA ARG A 156 9.38 -4.47 -8.42
C ARG A 156 9.15 -5.58 -9.45
N THR A 157 10.13 -6.45 -9.68
CA THR A 157 9.96 -7.61 -10.56
C THR A 157 8.87 -8.56 -10.03
N CYS A 158 8.87 -8.86 -8.73
CA CYS A 158 7.83 -9.70 -8.12
C CYS A 158 6.43 -9.09 -8.29
N ILE A 159 6.27 -7.77 -8.14
CA ILE A 159 4.99 -7.09 -8.37
C ILE A 159 4.55 -7.14 -9.82
N ILE A 160 5.46 -6.91 -10.77
CA ILE A 160 5.13 -7.00 -12.21
C ILE A 160 4.65 -8.41 -12.53
N LEU A 161 5.39 -9.44 -12.12
CA LEU A 161 5.00 -10.84 -12.33
C LEU A 161 3.70 -11.19 -11.60
N HIS A 162 3.49 -10.68 -10.38
CA HIS A 162 2.23 -10.84 -9.65
C HIS A 162 1.05 -10.27 -10.42
N ASN A 163 1.15 -9.04 -10.89
CA ASN A 163 0.08 -8.39 -11.64
C ASN A 163 -0.19 -9.11 -12.97
N MET A 164 0.84 -9.60 -13.67
CA MET A 164 0.65 -10.42 -14.87
C MET A 164 -0.13 -11.71 -14.58
N ILE A 165 0.16 -12.39 -13.45
CA ILE A 165 -0.60 -13.59 -13.04
C ILE A 165 -2.03 -13.21 -12.66
N VAL A 166 -2.23 -12.10 -11.94
CA VAL A 166 -3.56 -11.59 -11.59
C VAL A 166 -4.37 -11.24 -12.84
N GLU A 167 -3.73 -10.69 -13.88
CA GLU A 167 -4.36 -10.39 -15.17
C GLU A 167 -4.81 -11.68 -15.87
N ASP A 168 -3.93 -12.67 -15.98
CA ASP A 168 -4.21 -13.98 -16.59
C ASP A 168 -5.36 -14.73 -15.88
N GLU A 169 -5.38 -14.71 -14.55
CA GLU A 169 -6.41 -15.36 -13.73
C GLU A 169 -7.77 -14.62 -13.72
N ARG A 170 -7.87 -13.38 -14.22
CA ARG A 170 -9.14 -12.62 -14.26
C ARG A 170 -10.03 -13.01 -15.42
N ASP A 171 -9.42 -13.39 -16.54
CA ASP A 171 -10.11 -13.71 -17.77
C ASP A 171 -10.52 -15.20 -17.84
N SER A 172 -10.18 -15.97 -16.80
CA SER A 172 -10.49 -17.40 -16.62
C SER A 172 -11.62 -17.64 -15.62
#